data_AF-A0A1G9XKG5-F1
#
_entry.id   AF-A0A1G9XKG5-F1
#
_cell.length_a   1.000
_cell.length_b   1.000
_cell.length_c   1.000
_cell.angle_alpha   90.00
_cell.angle_beta   90.00
_cell.angle_gamma   90.00
#
_symmetry.space_group_name_H-M   'P 1'
#
loop_
_entity.id
_entity.type
_entity.pdbx_description
1 polymer ?
#
loop_
_entity_poly.entity_id
_entity_poly.type
_entity_poly.pdbx_seq_one_letter_code
_entity_poly.pdbx_strand_id
1 'polypeptide(L)' 'MEKLAELSDIDYRQLSYVELGEVNPTISTASAIAKGLDIPLKDLFDFSQ' A
#
# COMPACT_ATOMS: atom_id res chain seq x y z
N MET A 1 -7.55 3.10 7.50
CA MET A 1 -7.64 1.80 6.80
C MET A 1 -8.74 1.81 5.74
N GLU A 2 -10.05 1.83 6.08
CA GLU A 2 -11.14 1.82 5.07
C GLU A 2 -11.04 2.94 4.03
N LYS A 3 -10.81 4.19 4.48
CA LYS A 3 -10.60 5.32 3.58
C LYS A 3 -9.40 5.13 2.63
N LEU A 4 -8.31 4.52 3.11
CA LEU A 4 -7.13 4.29 2.27
C LEU A 4 -7.40 3.17 1.25
N ALA A 5 -8.14 2.13 1.65
CA ALA A 5 -8.58 1.06 0.76
C ALA A 5 -9.43 1.62 -0.39
N GLU A 6 -10.39 2.51 -0.07
CA GLU A 6 -11.19 3.22 -1.07
C GLU A 6 -10.34 4.09 -2.00
N LEU A 7 -9.47 4.94 -1.43
CA LEU A 7 -8.61 5.84 -2.22
C LEU A 7 -7.58 5.11 -3.09
N SER A 8 -7.18 3.90 -2.67
CA SER A 8 -6.22 3.07 -3.40
C SER A 8 -6.89 2.10 -4.38
N ASP A 9 -8.23 1.98 -4.36
CA ASP A 9 -8.98 0.96 -5.09
C ASP A 9 -8.50 -0.47 -4.78
N ILE A 10 -8.29 -0.76 -3.49
CA ILE A 10 -7.82 -2.05 -2.98
C ILE A 10 -8.85 -2.58 -1.97
N ASP A 11 -9.11 -3.89 -1.98
CA ASP A 11 -9.92 -4.53 -0.95
C ASP A 11 -9.31 -4.28 0.45
N TYR A 12 -10.15 -3.89 1.41
CA TYR A 12 -9.72 -3.59 2.78
C TYR A 12 -8.82 -4.68 3.37
N ARG A 13 -9.15 -5.97 3.18
CA ARG A 13 -8.37 -7.08 3.76
C ARG A 13 -7.02 -7.22 3.08
N GLN A 14 -6.95 -7.04 1.75
CA GLN A 14 -5.67 -7.03 1.03
C GLN A 14 -4.76 -5.91 1.55
N LEU A 15 -5.31 -4.71 1.77
CA LEU A 15 -4.55 -3.61 2.33
C LEU A 15 -4.04 -3.93 3.76
N SER A 16 -4.88 -4.54 4.62
CA SER A 16 -4.45 -4.98 5.94
C SER A 16 -3.36 -6.05 5.90
N TYR A 17 -3.44 -7.03 4.98
CA TYR A 17 -2.40 -8.05 4.84
C TYR A 17 -1.05 -7.45 4.42
N VAL A 18 -1.07 -6.40 3.60
CA VAL A 18 0.15 -5.67 3.23
C VAL A 18 0.71 -4.91 4.44
N GLU A 19 -0.12 -4.20 5.20
CA GLU A 19 0.30 -3.45 6.40
C GLU A 19 0.89 -4.35 7.49
N LEU A 20 0.33 -5.55 7.66
CA LEU A 20 0.78 -6.54 8.63
C LEU A 20 1.99 -7.37 8.13
N GLY A 21 2.43 -7.20 6.88
CA GLY A 21 3.52 -7.97 6.29
C GLY A 21 3.18 -9.45 6.05
N GLU A 22 1.89 -9.81 6.01
CA GLU A 22 1.43 -11.17 5.74
C GLU A 22 1.56 -11.56 4.27
N VAL A 23 1.59 -10.58 3.37
CA VAL A 23 1.79 -10.77 1.93
C VAL A 23 2.84 -9.81 1.39
N ASN A 24 3.58 -10.27 0.38
CA ASN A 24 4.44 -9.38 -0.41
C ASN A 24 3.57 -8.64 -1.43
N PRO A 25 3.44 -7.30 -1.35
CA PRO A 25 2.70 -6.55 -2.34
C PRO A 25 3.41 -6.63 -3.70
N THR A 26 2.64 -6.73 -4.77
CA THR A 26 3.19 -6.48 -6.11
C THR A 26 3.52 -4.98 -6.23
N ILE A 27 4.36 -4.64 -7.23
CA ILE A 27 4.64 -3.23 -7.55
C ILE A 27 3.35 -2.46 -7.90
N SER A 28 2.37 -3.11 -8.54
CA SER A 28 1.08 -2.47 -8.83
C SER A 28 0.29 -2.17 -7.57
N THR A 29 0.28 -3.08 -6.59
CA THR A 29 -0.37 -2.86 -5.29
C THR A 29 0.32 -1.72 -4.53
N ALA A 30 1.66 -1.72 -4.46
CA ALA A 30 2.41 -0.64 -3.83
C ALA A 30 2.15 0.72 -4.53
N SER A 31 2.08 0.74 -5.87
CA SER A 31 1.75 1.95 -6.63
C SER A 31 0.34 2.47 -6.33
N ALA A 32 -0.63 1.58 -6.16
CA ALA A 32 -2.00 1.95 -5.82
C ALA A 32 -2.09 2.53 -4.39
N ILE A 33 -1.37 1.95 -3.43
CA ILE A 33 -1.27 2.46 -2.06
C ILE A 33 -0.62 3.84 -2.03
N ALA A 34 0.49 4.03 -2.74
CA ALA A 34 1.18 5.32 -2.84
C ALA A 34 0.27 6.41 -3.42
N LYS A 35 -0.51 6.07 -4.45
CA LYS A 35 -1.53 6.95 -5.03
C LYS A 35 -2.61 7.32 -4.01
N GLY A 36 -3.13 6.35 -3.26
CA GLY A 36 -4.15 6.61 -2.23
C GLY A 36 -3.65 7.45 -1.05
N LEU A 37 -2.34 7.40 -0.78
CA LEU A 37 -1.65 8.22 0.22
C LEU A 37 -1.20 9.59 -0.30
N ASP A 38 -1.30 9.85 -1.61
CA ASP A 38 -0.77 11.04 -2.28
C ASP A 38 0.74 11.27 -2.02
N ILE A 39 1.52 10.18 -2.12
CA ILE A 39 2.98 10.22 -1.98
C ILE A 39 3.68 9.55 -3.18
N PRO A 40 4.95 9.92 -3.46
CA PRO A 40 5.80 9.16 -4.35
C PRO A 40 5.94 7.69 -3.92
N LEU A 41 5.90 6.75 -4.88
CA LEU A 41 6.06 5.31 -4.60
C LEU A 41 7.33 4.97 -3.80
N LYS A 42 8.44 5.67 -4.07
CA LYS A 42 9.70 5.48 -3.35
C LYS A 42 9.59 5.71 -1.84
N ASP A 43 8.64 6.53 -1.40
CA ASP A 43 8.47 6.89 0.01
C ASP A 43 7.78 5.75 0.80
N LEU A 44 7.24 4.74 0.12
CA LEU A 44 6.79 3.48 0.76
C LEU A 44 7.95 2.56 1.15
N PHE A 45 9.18 2.84 0.68
CA PHE A 45 10.30 1.94 0.85
C PHE A 45 11.49 2.65 1.48
N ASP A 46 11.74 2.36 2.76
CA ASP A 46 12.94 2.79 3.47
C ASP A 46 13.89 1.60 3.65
N PHE A 47 14.70 1.35 2.61
CA PHE A 47 15.67 0.26 2.58
C PHE A 47 16.98 0.60 3.32
N SER A 48 16.98 1.58 4.23
CA SER A 48 18.18 1.99 4.98
C SER A 48 18.64 1.01 6.07
N GLN A 49 18.10 -0.21 6.07
CA GLN A 49 18.49 -1.31 6.97
C GLN A 49 19.71 -2.07 6.44
#